data_AF-A0A7C5ECK3-F1
#
_entry.id   AF-A0A7C5ECK3-F1
#
_cell.length_a   1.000
_cell.length_b   1.000
_cell.length_c   1.000
_cell.angle_alpha   90.00
_cell.angle_beta   90.00
_cell.angle_gamma   90.00
#
_symmetry.space_group_name_H-M   'P 1'
#
loop_
_entity.id
_entity.type
_entity.pdbx_description
1 polymer ?
#
loop_
_entity_poly.entity_id
_entity_poly.type
_entity_poly.pdbx_seq_one_letter_code
_entity_poly.pdbx_strand_id
1 'polypeptide(L)'
;MKSQSALEFMTIIAIGLMLISISSFFGYDYIFSYFDNVNTINTRQTLSTIISAVNLVYSQGIGAQTRAVIMIPSKIDPSYTYISGKEINFRLSGRVRDIHGSTATNILGSLPKGEGETTLFFKMTPEGAIIFLDSPISYVILKTFNDSARTNPDTSFNVSDTVYYSAEFKNFSDGNIDADLVVNIYYPNSTLYLNESGTSSNGVYQGSFVVSEKGPWLISLVVPEVNIFSTKLIFVS
;
A
#
# COMPACT_ATOMS: atom_id res chain seq x y z
N MET A 1 -36.55 -58.00 -12.01
CA MET A 1 -35.28 -58.09 -11.24
C MET A 1 -34.19 -57.16 -11.77
N LYS A 2 -33.80 -57.19 -13.05
CA LYS A 2 -32.75 -56.29 -13.59
C LYS A 2 -33.03 -54.78 -13.38
N SER A 3 -34.29 -54.35 -13.48
CA SER A 3 -34.70 -52.96 -13.24
C SER A 3 -34.57 -52.50 -11.78
N GLN A 4 -34.71 -53.41 -10.82
CA GLN A 4 -34.62 -53.07 -9.40
C GLN A 4 -33.17 -52.79 -9.02
N SER A 5 -32.26 -53.69 -9.43
CA SER A 5 -30.82 -53.50 -9.21
C SER A 5 -30.30 -52.20 -9.85
N ALA A 6 -30.76 -51.87 -11.06
CA ALA A 6 -30.38 -50.61 -11.71
C ALA A 6 -30.82 -49.36 -10.92
N LEU A 7 -32.03 -49.39 -10.33
CA LEU A 7 -32.55 -48.29 -9.52
C LEU A 7 -31.78 -48.14 -8.21
N GLU A 8 -31.43 -49.24 -7.55
CA GLU A 8 -30.58 -49.24 -6.35
C GLU A 8 -29.20 -48.63 -6.65
N PHE A 9 -28.56 -49.02 -7.75
CA PHE A 9 -27.28 -48.43 -8.18
C PHE A 9 -27.39 -46.93 -8.46
N MET A 10 -28.41 -46.47 -9.18
CA MET A 10 -28.60 -45.03 -9.42
C MET A 10 -28.83 -44.26 -8.12
N THR A 11 -29.56 -44.84 -7.17
CA THR A 11 -29.81 -44.22 -5.86
C THR A 11 -28.52 -44.07 -5.07
N ILE A 12 -27.66 -45.09 -5.05
CA ILE A 12 -26.35 -45.04 -4.39
C ILE A 12 -25.46 -43.96 -5.02
N ILE A 13 -25.41 -43.89 -6.35
CA ILE A 13 -24.63 -42.87 -7.08
C ILE A 13 -25.16 -41.47 -6.75
N ALA A 14 -26.48 -41.27 -6.75
CA ALA A 14 -27.09 -39.98 -6.44
C ALA A 14 -26.76 -39.50 -5.01
N ILE A 15 -26.86 -40.39 -4.02
CA ILE A 15 -26.48 -40.08 -2.63
C ILE A 15 -24.97 -39.78 -2.54
N GLY A 16 -24.13 -40.57 -3.22
CA GLY A 16 -22.68 -40.35 -3.26
C GLY A 16 -22.31 -38.98 -3.83
N LEU A 17 -22.92 -38.60 -4.95
CA LEU A 17 -22.72 -37.28 -5.56
C LEU A 17 -23.23 -36.16 -4.65
N MET A 18 -24.39 -36.33 -4.02
CA MET A 18 -24.93 -35.35 -3.06
C MET A 18 -23.96 -35.12 -1.89
N LEU A 19 -23.38 -36.17 -1.33
CA LEU A 19 -22.39 -36.04 -0.25
C LEU A 19 -21.11 -35.33 -0.72
N ILE A 20 -20.62 -35.66 -1.93
CA ILE A 20 -19.45 -34.98 -2.51
C ILE A 20 -19.75 -33.50 -2.75
N SER A 21 -20.93 -33.16 -3.26
CA SER A 21 -21.33 -31.76 -3.49
C SER A 21 -21.38 -30.97 -2.18
N ILE A 22 -21.98 -31.53 -1.13
CA ILE A 22 -22.02 -30.89 0.20
C ILE A 22 -20.61 -30.70 0.75
N SER A 23 -19.76 -31.74 0.70
CA SER A 23 -18.38 -31.66 1.17
C SER A 23 -17.55 -30.65 0.37
N SER A 24 -17.78 -30.54 -0.93
CA SER A 24 -17.08 -29.60 -1.80
C SER A 24 -17.47 -28.15 -1.48
N PHE A 25 -18.75 -27.91 -1.20
CA PHE A 25 -19.26 -26.59 -0.81
C PHE A 25 -18.61 -26.10 0.48
N PHE A 26 -18.64 -26.90 1.56
CA PHE A 26 -18.00 -26.53 2.82
C PHE A 26 -16.46 -26.51 2.75
N GLY A 27 -15.86 -27.40 1.96
CA GLY A 27 -14.42 -27.43 1.74
C GLY A 27 -13.91 -26.16 1.06
N TYR A 28 -14.66 -25.65 0.08
CA TYR A 28 -14.33 -24.40 -0.60
C TYR A 28 -14.28 -23.22 0.38
N ASP A 29 -15.33 -22.99 1.16
CA ASP A 29 -15.38 -21.88 2.12
C ASP A 29 -14.26 -21.95 3.18
N TYR A 30 -13.93 -23.16 3.65
CA TYR A 30 -12.84 -23.37 4.60
C TYR A 30 -11.47 -23.01 4.01
N ILE A 31 -11.20 -23.48 2.77
CA ILE A 31 -9.93 -23.20 2.08
C ILE A 31 -9.77 -21.69 1.82
N PHE A 32 -10.81 -21.00 1.37
CA PHE A 32 -10.75 -19.54 1.14
C PHE A 32 -10.54 -18.76 2.44
N SER A 33 -11.24 -19.13 3.51
CA SER A 33 -11.04 -18.54 4.85
C SER A 33 -9.61 -18.74 5.36
N TYR A 34 -9.02 -19.91 5.10
CA TYR A 34 -7.63 -20.19 5.45
C TYR A 34 -6.65 -19.26 4.74
N PHE A 35 -6.77 -19.09 3.42
CA PHE A 35 -5.91 -18.17 2.66
C PHE A 35 -6.05 -16.71 3.12
N ASP A 36 -7.26 -16.24 3.41
CA ASP A 36 -7.48 -14.88 3.92
C ASP A 36 -6.83 -14.66 5.31
N ASN A 37 -6.86 -15.69 6.16
CA ASN A 37 -6.21 -15.64 7.47
C ASN A 37 -4.67 -15.64 7.36
N VAL A 38 -4.11 -16.48 6.48
CA VAL A 38 -2.67 -16.50 6.22
C VAL A 38 -2.20 -15.14 5.69
N ASN A 39 -2.92 -14.56 4.71
CA ASN A 39 -2.60 -13.21 4.20
C ASN A 39 -2.67 -12.15 5.30
N THR A 40 -3.67 -12.20 6.19
CA THR A 40 -3.77 -11.29 7.34
C THR A 40 -2.56 -11.43 8.28
N ILE A 41 -2.14 -12.66 8.59
CA ILE A 41 -0.98 -12.93 9.45
C ILE A 41 0.29 -12.39 8.80
N ASN A 42 0.51 -12.69 7.52
CA ASN A 42 1.68 -12.22 6.77
C ASN A 42 1.72 -10.69 6.71
N THR A 43 0.57 -10.04 6.50
CA THR A 43 0.48 -8.57 6.52
C THR A 43 0.88 -7.99 7.87
N ARG A 44 0.38 -8.57 8.98
CA ARG A 44 0.75 -8.14 10.33
C ARG A 44 2.22 -8.34 10.62
N GLN A 45 2.80 -9.45 10.19
CA GLN A 45 4.23 -9.72 10.33
C GLN A 45 5.06 -8.71 9.54
N THR A 46 4.71 -8.47 8.27
CA THR A 46 5.37 -7.48 7.42
C THR A 46 5.30 -6.08 8.01
N LEU A 47 4.11 -5.64 8.43
CA LEU A 47 3.93 -4.36 9.11
C LEU A 47 4.77 -4.28 10.39
N SER A 48 4.76 -5.32 11.23
CA SER A 48 5.56 -5.38 12.46
C SER A 48 7.06 -5.30 12.19
N THR A 49 7.54 -5.97 11.14
CA THR A 49 8.94 -5.92 10.73
C THR A 49 9.33 -4.52 10.26
N ILE A 50 8.50 -3.88 9.44
CA ILE A 50 8.72 -2.49 8.99
C ILE A 50 8.79 -1.55 10.19
N ILE A 51 7.80 -1.60 11.09
CA ILE A 51 7.74 -0.76 12.29
C ILE A 51 8.97 -0.99 13.18
N SER A 52 9.38 -2.24 13.36
CA SER A 52 10.55 -2.58 14.18
C SER A 52 11.84 -2.05 13.56
N ALA A 53 12.01 -2.15 12.24
CA ALA A 53 13.17 -1.61 11.54
C ALA A 53 13.23 -0.08 11.60
N VAL A 54 12.09 0.60 11.43
CA VAL A 54 11.97 2.06 11.59
C VAL A 54 12.33 2.49 13.01
N ASN A 55 11.76 1.82 14.02
CA ASN A 55 12.03 2.14 15.42
C ASN A 55 13.49 1.85 15.80
N LEU A 56 14.10 0.81 15.20
CA LEU A 56 15.52 0.51 15.38
C LEU A 56 16.41 1.66 14.89
N VAL A 57 16.25 2.10 13.63
CA VAL A 57 17.07 3.22 13.11
C VAL A 57 16.78 4.52 13.85
N TYR A 58 15.54 4.75 14.28
CA TYR A 58 15.20 5.88 15.13
C TYR A 58 15.97 5.86 16.47
N SER A 59 16.00 4.71 17.15
CA SER A 59 16.71 4.57 18.43
C SER A 59 18.23 4.70 18.31
N GLN A 60 18.80 4.43 17.13
CA GLN A 60 20.23 4.58 16.86
C GLN A 60 20.62 6.01 16.48
N GLY A 61 19.67 6.82 16.01
CA GLY A 61 19.87 8.24 15.69
C GLY A 61 20.09 8.53 14.21
N ILE A 62 20.28 9.81 13.88
CA ILE A 62 20.39 10.30 12.49
C ILE A 62 21.60 9.65 11.79
N GLY A 63 21.39 9.18 10.57
CA GLY A 63 22.41 8.49 9.77
C GLY A 63 22.44 6.98 9.99
N ALA A 64 21.75 6.45 11.01
CA ALA A 64 21.61 5.02 11.21
C ALA A 64 20.89 4.36 10.02
N GLN A 65 21.33 3.15 9.67
CA GLN A 65 20.76 2.37 8.58
C GLN A 65 20.55 0.92 9.00
N THR A 66 19.48 0.31 8.49
CA THR A 66 19.28 -1.14 8.61
C THR A 66 18.58 -1.65 7.35
N ARG A 67 18.50 -2.98 7.21
CA ARG A 67 17.70 -3.65 6.20
C ARG A 67 16.81 -4.69 6.84
N ALA A 68 15.65 -4.93 6.25
CA ALA A 68 14.76 -6.01 6.64
C ALA A 68 14.21 -6.71 5.40
N VAL A 69 14.16 -8.03 5.46
CA VAL A 69 13.46 -8.85 4.47
C VAL A 69 12.01 -8.97 4.92
N ILE A 70 11.09 -8.66 4.03
CA ILE A 70 9.65 -8.72 4.29
C ILE A 70 8.96 -9.54 3.21
N MET A 71 7.79 -10.08 3.56
CA MET A 71 6.94 -10.81 2.62
C MET A 71 5.70 -9.97 2.34
N ILE A 72 5.65 -9.33 1.17
CA ILE A 72 4.48 -8.57 0.75
C ILE A 72 3.34 -9.56 0.47
N PRO A 73 2.25 -9.51 1.25
CA PRO A 73 1.12 -10.41 1.05
C PRO A 73 0.47 -10.17 -0.31
N SER A 74 -0.16 -11.21 -0.85
CA SER A 74 -1.05 -11.08 -1.99
C SER A 74 -2.23 -10.16 -1.67
N LYS A 75 -2.90 -9.64 -2.70
CA LYS A 75 -4.16 -8.90 -2.59
C LYS A 75 -4.07 -7.56 -1.85
N ILE A 76 -2.92 -6.91 -1.74
CA ILE A 76 -2.87 -5.53 -1.22
C ILE A 76 -3.67 -4.60 -2.13
N ASP A 77 -4.56 -3.81 -1.53
CA ASP A 77 -5.28 -2.75 -2.20
C ASP A 77 -4.46 -1.45 -2.14
N PRO A 78 -3.89 -0.98 -3.26
CA PRO A 78 -3.08 0.23 -3.29
C PRO A 78 -3.89 1.51 -3.09
N SER A 79 -5.23 1.47 -3.20
CA SER A 79 -6.11 2.63 -2.99
C SER A 79 -6.33 2.99 -1.51
N TYR A 80 -5.95 2.10 -0.60
CA TYR A 80 -6.08 2.27 0.85
C TYR A 80 -4.81 1.92 1.63
N THR A 81 -3.79 1.42 0.94
CA THR A 81 -2.48 1.15 1.55
C THR A 81 -1.67 2.44 1.50
N TYR A 82 -1.22 2.91 2.65
CA TYR A 82 -0.50 4.17 2.73
C TYR A 82 0.53 4.19 3.86
N ILE A 83 1.52 5.05 3.67
CA ILE A 83 2.38 5.60 4.72
C ILE A 83 2.03 7.09 4.84
N SER A 84 1.71 7.55 6.04
CA SER A 84 1.52 8.98 6.29
C SER A 84 1.91 9.34 7.72
N GLY A 85 2.88 10.25 7.86
CA GLY A 85 3.39 10.63 9.18
C GLY A 85 3.98 9.44 9.90
N LYS A 86 3.42 9.08 11.05
CA LYS A 86 3.86 7.91 11.85
C LYS A 86 3.06 6.64 11.57
N GLU A 87 2.07 6.69 10.69
CA GLU A 87 1.16 5.57 10.45
C GLU A 87 1.48 4.86 9.14
N ILE A 88 1.40 3.54 9.19
CA ILE A 88 1.39 2.66 8.03
C ILE A 88 0.09 1.89 8.07
N ASN A 89 -0.67 1.88 6.97
CA ASN A 89 -1.85 1.06 6.79
C ASN A 89 -1.67 0.16 5.58
N PHE A 90 -1.98 -1.14 5.75
CA PHE A 90 -2.18 -2.07 4.66
C PHE A 90 -3.66 -2.48 4.61
N ARG A 91 -4.29 -2.31 3.45
CA ARG A 91 -5.61 -2.88 3.19
C ARG A 91 -5.50 -4.10 2.30
N LEU A 92 -6.18 -5.18 2.68
CA LEU A 92 -6.32 -6.36 1.85
C LEU A 92 -7.63 -6.30 1.04
N SER A 93 -7.54 -6.60 -0.26
CA SER A 93 -8.69 -6.75 -1.16
C SER A 93 -9.42 -8.08 -0.89
N GLY A 94 -10.75 -8.05 -0.93
CA GLY A 94 -11.63 -9.20 -0.65
C GLY A 94 -12.50 -8.98 0.58
N ARG A 95 -11.91 -9.09 1.79
CA ARG A 95 -12.57 -8.70 3.04
C ARG A 95 -11.92 -7.42 3.50
N VAL A 96 -12.63 -6.28 3.43
CA VAL A 96 -12.13 -4.96 3.83
C VAL A 96 -11.59 -5.05 5.26
N ARG A 97 -10.27 -5.26 5.38
CA ARG A 97 -9.55 -5.46 6.63
C ARG A 97 -8.33 -4.57 6.55
N ASP A 98 -8.38 -3.50 7.33
CA ASP A 98 -7.24 -2.62 7.56
C ASP A 98 -6.35 -3.21 8.63
N ILE A 99 -5.06 -3.22 8.32
CA ILE A 99 -4.00 -3.60 9.24
C ILE A 99 -3.07 -2.40 9.30
N HIS A 100 -3.24 -1.61 10.35
CA HIS A 100 -2.45 -0.41 10.58
C HIS A 100 -1.54 -0.56 11.80
N GLY A 101 -0.51 0.27 11.84
CA GLY A 101 0.40 0.39 12.97
C GLY A 101 1.12 1.72 12.94
N SER A 102 1.72 2.08 14.08
CA SER A 102 2.40 3.37 14.25
C SER A 102 3.85 3.19 14.69
N THR A 103 4.71 4.10 14.25
CA THR A 103 6.14 4.18 14.57
C THR A 103 6.45 5.32 15.55
N ALA A 104 7.62 5.28 16.17
CA ALA A 104 8.08 6.34 17.08
C ALA A 104 8.34 7.67 16.34
N THR A 105 8.77 7.59 15.08
CA THR A 105 9.14 8.72 14.21
C THR A 105 8.31 8.75 12.94
N ASN A 106 8.33 9.88 12.23
CA ASN A 106 7.71 10.00 10.91
C ASN A 106 8.40 9.06 9.91
N ILE A 107 7.63 8.60 8.94
CA ILE A 107 8.07 7.71 7.89
C ILE A 107 7.90 8.42 6.55
N LEU A 108 8.93 8.33 5.72
CA LEU A 108 8.96 8.83 4.36
C LEU A 108 9.36 7.70 3.42
N GLY A 109 9.15 7.89 2.12
CA GLY A 109 9.64 6.99 1.08
C GLY A 109 8.54 6.17 0.42
N SER A 110 8.86 4.93 0.06
CA SER A 110 8.01 4.12 -0.82
C SER A 110 7.89 2.68 -0.34
N LEU A 111 6.75 2.07 -0.65
CA LEU A 111 6.51 0.66 -0.47
C LEU A 111 6.55 -0.08 -1.82
N PRO A 112 6.95 -1.36 -1.82
CA PRO A 112 6.81 -2.24 -2.96
C PRO A 112 5.33 -2.52 -3.24
N LYS A 113 4.94 -2.45 -4.50
CA LYS A 113 3.59 -2.78 -4.98
C LYS A 113 3.42 -4.28 -5.23
N GLY A 114 4.51 -4.98 -5.54
CA GLY A 114 4.50 -6.41 -5.90
C GLY A 114 4.40 -7.32 -4.69
N GLU A 115 3.64 -8.41 -4.81
CA GLU A 115 3.63 -9.50 -3.85
C GLU A 115 4.95 -10.28 -3.84
N GLY A 116 5.25 -10.94 -2.71
CA GLY A 116 6.44 -11.78 -2.56
C GLY A 116 7.50 -11.22 -1.62
N GLU A 117 8.64 -11.88 -1.59
CA GLU A 117 9.76 -11.49 -0.74
C GLU A 117 10.51 -10.29 -1.35
N THR A 118 10.79 -9.30 -0.51
CA THR A 118 11.56 -8.11 -0.92
C THR A 118 12.39 -7.58 0.25
N THR A 119 13.54 -6.98 -0.07
CA THR A 119 14.41 -6.34 0.91
C THR A 119 14.14 -4.86 0.95
N LEU A 120 13.74 -4.36 2.11
CA LEU A 120 13.64 -2.93 2.38
C LEU A 120 14.87 -2.44 3.12
N PHE A 121 15.28 -1.24 2.78
CA PHE A 121 16.31 -0.49 3.47
C PHE A 121 15.67 0.67 4.22
N PHE A 122 16.25 0.98 5.37
CA PHE A 122 15.76 2.00 6.28
C PHE A 122 16.90 2.91 6.65
N LYS A 123 16.69 4.23 6.61
CA LYS A 123 17.69 5.24 6.98
C LYS A 123 17.02 6.31 7.83
N MET A 124 17.61 6.63 8.98
CA MET A 124 17.12 7.73 9.80
C MET A 124 17.67 9.07 9.31
N THR A 125 16.79 10.04 9.10
CA THR A 125 17.10 11.42 8.69
C THR A 125 16.51 12.42 9.69
N PRO A 126 16.86 13.71 9.62
CA PRO A 126 16.25 14.71 10.50
C PRO A 126 14.71 14.81 10.38
N GLU A 127 14.15 14.49 9.21
CA GLU A 127 12.70 14.56 8.96
C GLU A 127 11.95 13.30 9.42
N GLY A 128 12.65 12.17 9.52
CA GLY A 128 12.07 10.86 9.83
C GLY A 128 12.88 9.68 9.30
N ALA A 129 12.34 8.48 9.44
CA ALA A 129 12.89 7.28 8.82
C ALA A 129 12.43 7.19 7.37
N ILE A 130 13.37 7.00 6.44
CA ILE A 130 13.09 6.76 5.02
C ILE A 130 13.08 5.26 4.76
N ILE A 131 12.05 4.77 4.08
CA ILE A 131 11.97 3.42 3.51
C ILE A 131 12.34 3.50 2.02
N PHE A 132 13.30 2.69 1.61
CA PHE A 132 13.78 2.65 0.23
C PHE A 132 14.13 1.22 -0.22
N LEU A 133 14.13 1.04 -1.54
CA LEU A 133 14.34 -0.25 -2.21
C LEU A 133 15.67 -0.24 -2.97
N ASP A 134 16.23 -1.43 -3.17
CA ASP A 134 17.39 -1.62 -4.06
C ASP A 134 16.91 -1.64 -5.52
N SER A 135 16.72 -0.45 -6.06
CA SER A 135 16.15 -0.17 -7.37
C SER A 135 16.73 1.14 -7.91
N PRO A 136 16.81 1.34 -9.25
CA PRO A 136 17.27 2.60 -9.85
C PRO A 136 16.58 3.83 -9.23
N ILE A 137 15.27 3.71 -8.99
CA ILE A 137 14.49 4.64 -8.17
C ILE A 137 14.28 3.94 -6.83
N SER A 138 14.98 4.41 -5.80
CA SER A 138 15.02 3.76 -4.50
C SER A 138 13.86 4.21 -3.62
N TYR A 139 13.50 5.49 -3.66
CA TYR A 139 12.34 6.01 -2.95
C TYR A 139 11.80 7.30 -3.57
N VAL A 140 10.55 7.60 -3.26
CA VAL A 140 9.87 8.83 -3.63
C VAL A 140 9.43 9.56 -2.35
N ILE A 141 9.71 10.86 -2.27
CA ILE A 141 9.20 11.73 -1.20
C ILE A 141 8.05 12.55 -1.77
N LEU A 142 6.85 12.33 -1.24
CA LEU A 142 5.65 13.09 -1.60
C LEU A 142 5.34 14.15 -0.54
N LYS A 143 5.31 15.41 -0.96
CA LYS A 143 5.00 16.58 -0.13
C LYS A 143 3.77 17.31 -0.67
N THR A 144 3.03 17.94 0.24
CA THR A 144 1.83 18.72 -0.05
C THR A 144 1.99 20.11 0.55
N PHE A 145 1.40 21.12 -0.10
CA PHE A 145 1.60 22.54 0.19
C PHE A 145 0.29 23.31 -0.01
N ASN A 146 0.11 24.39 0.75
CA ASN A 146 -1.04 25.29 0.62
C ASN A 146 -0.77 26.51 -0.29
N ASP A 147 0.44 26.61 -0.86
CA ASP A 147 0.86 27.68 -1.75
C ASP A 147 1.43 27.14 -3.08
N SER A 148 1.24 27.89 -4.16
CA SER A 148 1.70 27.53 -5.50
C SER A 148 3.23 27.52 -5.64
N ALA A 149 3.93 28.27 -4.80
CA ALA A 149 5.39 28.29 -4.74
C ALA A 149 5.97 27.08 -3.99
N ARG A 150 5.13 26.25 -3.35
CA ARG A 150 5.52 25.04 -2.61
C ARG A 150 6.52 25.33 -1.50
N THR A 151 6.27 26.40 -0.76
CA THR A 151 7.14 26.87 0.33
C THR A 151 6.57 26.59 1.71
N ASN A 152 5.26 26.35 1.81
CA ASN A 152 4.55 26.11 3.07
C ASN A 152 3.91 24.71 3.07
N PRO A 153 4.64 23.68 3.56
CA PRO A 153 4.12 22.33 3.64
C PRO A 153 2.87 22.26 4.53
N ASP A 154 1.84 21.59 4.06
CA ASP A 154 0.59 21.43 4.79
C ASP A 154 -0.04 20.06 4.54
N THR A 155 -0.78 19.56 5.52
CA THR A 155 -1.58 18.32 5.44
C THR A 155 -3.04 18.55 5.81
N SER A 156 -3.41 19.77 6.17
CA SER A 156 -4.75 20.15 6.58
C SER A 156 -5.26 21.24 5.65
N PHE A 157 -6.39 20.98 4.99
CA PHE A 157 -6.97 21.86 3.98
C PHE A 157 -8.45 22.08 4.28
N ASN A 158 -9.07 23.08 3.66
CA ASN A 158 -10.51 23.29 3.68
C ASN A 158 -11.12 22.93 2.33
N VAL A 159 -12.42 22.67 2.30
CA VAL A 159 -13.13 22.46 1.04
C VAL A 159 -12.95 23.68 0.13
N SER A 160 -12.65 23.43 -1.15
CA SER A 160 -12.29 24.40 -2.18
C SER A 160 -10.85 24.91 -2.15
N ASP A 161 -10.02 24.51 -1.18
CA ASP A 161 -8.60 24.82 -1.22
C ASP A 161 -7.92 24.09 -2.39
N THR A 162 -6.89 24.72 -2.96
CA THR A 162 -6.01 24.05 -3.93
C THR A 162 -4.85 23.40 -3.18
N VAL A 163 -4.75 22.09 -3.29
CA VAL A 163 -3.63 21.31 -2.78
C VAL A 163 -2.55 21.29 -3.85
N TYR A 164 -1.40 21.90 -3.56
CA TYR A 164 -0.21 21.79 -4.40
C TYR A 164 0.62 20.61 -3.88
N TYR A 165 1.18 19.80 -4.78
CA TYR A 165 2.02 18.68 -4.38
C TYR A 165 3.31 18.62 -5.20
N SER A 166 4.32 17.96 -4.62
CA SER A 166 5.62 17.70 -5.23
C SER A 166 6.07 16.29 -4.87
N ALA A 167 6.59 15.57 -5.86
CA ALA A 167 7.20 14.27 -5.70
C ALA A 167 8.67 14.35 -6.09
N GLU A 168 9.56 14.02 -5.15
CA GLU A 168 11.00 13.94 -5.37
C GLU A 168 11.42 12.48 -5.53
N PHE A 169 12.05 12.15 -6.65
CA PHE A 169 12.50 10.81 -7.03
C PHE A 169 13.99 10.67 -6.74
N LYS A 170 14.34 9.73 -5.86
CA LYS A 170 15.69 9.57 -5.36
C LYS A 170 16.24 8.18 -5.68
N ASN A 171 17.50 8.13 -6.09
CA ASN A 171 18.27 6.90 -6.16
C ASN A 171 18.87 6.56 -4.79
N PHE A 172 19.61 5.44 -4.72
CA PHE A 172 20.16 4.91 -3.47
C PHE A 172 21.21 5.85 -2.82
N SER A 173 21.82 6.72 -3.63
CA SER A 173 22.82 7.71 -3.20
C SER A 173 22.21 9.08 -2.90
N ASP A 174 20.89 9.17 -2.72
CA ASP A 174 20.12 10.43 -2.54
C ASP A 174 20.19 11.39 -3.74
N GLY A 175 20.65 10.92 -4.91
CA GLY A 175 20.65 11.67 -6.15
C GLY A 175 19.27 11.72 -6.80
N ASN A 176 18.95 12.84 -7.46
CA ASN A 176 17.71 12.98 -8.22
C ASN A 176 17.75 12.13 -9.49
N ILE A 177 16.64 11.47 -9.81
CA ILE A 177 16.49 10.65 -11.01
C ILE A 177 15.14 10.90 -11.67
N ASP A 178 15.12 11.08 -12.98
CA ASP A 178 13.88 11.24 -13.73
C ASP A 178 13.15 9.89 -13.84
N ALA A 179 11.82 9.94 -13.84
CA ALA A 179 10.96 8.78 -13.81
C ALA A 179 9.61 9.08 -14.44
N ASP A 180 9.06 8.09 -15.15
CA ASP A 180 7.65 8.08 -15.52
C ASP A 180 6.80 7.64 -14.32
N LEU A 181 5.70 8.35 -14.10
CA LEU A 181 4.84 8.14 -12.94
C LEU A 181 3.36 8.21 -13.31
N VAL A 182 2.55 7.62 -12.44
CA VAL A 182 1.09 7.77 -12.42
C VAL A 182 0.68 8.29 -11.04
N VAL A 183 0.05 9.46 -11.00
CA VAL A 183 -0.57 10.03 -9.80
C VAL A 183 -2.04 9.63 -9.78
N ASN A 184 -2.44 9.00 -8.68
CA ASN A 184 -3.83 8.71 -8.36
C ASN A 184 -4.23 9.52 -7.14
N ILE A 185 -5.34 10.24 -7.23
CA ILE A 185 -5.92 10.95 -6.10
C ILE A 185 -7.26 10.31 -5.82
N TYR A 186 -7.50 9.98 -4.56
CA TYR A 186 -8.71 9.32 -4.12
C TYR A 186 -9.50 10.22 -3.19
N TYR A 187 -10.81 10.21 -3.39
CA TYR A 187 -11.78 10.77 -2.45
C TYR A 187 -11.72 10.07 -1.08
N PRO A 188 -12.25 10.68 -0.01
CA PRO A 188 -12.55 10.04 1.26
C PRO A 188 -13.30 8.71 1.20
N ASN A 189 -14.18 8.53 0.22
CA ASN A 189 -14.87 7.27 -0.04
C ASN A 189 -14.05 6.28 -0.91
N SER A 190 -12.87 6.70 -1.32
CA SER A 190 -11.86 5.97 -2.11
C SER A 190 -12.25 5.60 -3.53
N THR A 191 -13.23 6.30 -4.05
CA THR A 191 -13.36 6.43 -5.49
C THR A 191 -12.20 7.27 -6.04
N LEU A 192 -11.73 6.90 -7.21
CA LEU A 192 -10.66 7.61 -7.91
C LEU A 192 -11.19 8.98 -8.36
N TYR A 193 -10.58 10.04 -7.85
CA TYR A 193 -10.88 11.42 -8.23
C TYR A 193 -10.11 11.83 -9.48
N LEU A 194 -8.79 11.60 -9.47
CA LEU A 194 -7.88 12.03 -10.52
C LEU A 194 -6.87 10.92 -10.82
N ASN A 195 -6.60 10.70 -12.11
CA ASN A 195 -5.56 9.83 -12.61
C ASN A 195 -4.77 10.57 -13.68
N GLU A 196 -3.52 10.89 -13.37
CA GLU A 196 -2.63 11.63 -14.26
C GLU A 196 -1.34 10.85 -14.44
N SER A 197 -0.87 10.77 -15.69
CA SER A 197 0.46 10.28 -16.01
C SER A 197 1.39 11.46 -16.26
N GLY A 198 2.65 11.33 -15.87
CA GLY A 198 3.65 12.36 -16.11
C GLY A 198 5.06 11.82 -16.02
N THR A 199 6.01 12.70 -16.31
CA THR A 199 7.44 12.42 -16.19
C THR A 199 8.06 13.49 -15.30
N SER A 200 8.90 13.09 -14.35
CA SER A 200 9.64 14.06 -13.54
C SER A 200 10.75 14.74 -14.35
N SER A 201 11.15 15.93 -13.91
CA SER A 201 12.28 16.67 -14.48
C SER A 201 13.25 17.04 -13.37
N ASN A 202 14.53 16.70 -13.56
CA ASN A 202 15.56 16.75 -12.52
C ASN A 202 15.14 16.02 -11.24
N GLY A 203 14.43 14.90 -11.39
CA GLY A 203 13.88 14.06 -10.34
C GLY A 203 12.78 14.71 -9.51
N VAL A 204 12.09 15.72 -10.05
CA VAL A 204 10.95 16.36 -9.39
C VAL A 204 9.74 16.36 -10.32
N TYR A 205 8.60 15.90 -9.80
CA TYR A 205 7.29 16.07 -10.43
C TYR A 205 6.43 16.99 -9.57
N GLN A 206 5.63 17.86 -10.19
CA GLN A 206 4.78 18.81 -9.50
C GLN A 206 3.39 18.79 -10.10
N GLY A 207 2.38 18.85 -9.24
CA GLY A 207 0.99 18.97 -9.66
C GLY A 207 0.16 19.73 -8.63
N SER A 208 -1.15 19.82 -8.89
CA SER A 208 -2.11 20.43 -7.98
C SER A 208 -3.52 19.93 -8.26
N PHE A 209 -4.40 19.99 -7.28
CA PHE A 209 -5.82 19.71 -7.44
C PHE A 209 -6.66 20.48 -6.42
N VAL A 210 -7.97 20.60 -6.66
CA VAL A 210 -8.90 21.28 -5.75
C VAL A 210 -9.68 20.25 -4.96
N VAL A 211 -9.69 20.37 -3.62
CA VAL A 211 -10.47 19.46 -2.77
C VAL A 211 -11.94 19.86 -2.76
N SER A 212 -12.84 18.90 -2.98
CA SER A 212 -14.29 19.16 -3.11
C SER A 212 -15.17 18.61 -1.99
N GLU A 213 -14.62 17.79 -1.09
CA GLU A 213 -15.36 17.18 0.01
C GLU A 213 -14.51 17.03 1.27
N LYS A 214 -15.18 17.00 2.43
CA LYS A 214 -14.54 16.84 3.73
C LYS A 214 -14.09 15.41 3.95
N GLY A 215 -13.03 15.25 4.73
CA GLY A 215 -12.50 13.94 5.14
C GLY A 215 -11.06 13.71 4.66
N PRO A 216 -10.57 12.47 4.84
CA PRO A 216 -9.21 12.10 4.46
C PRO A 216 -9.10 11.90 2.94
N TRP A 217 -8.21 12.61 2.28
CA TRP A 217 -7.88 12.38 0.87
C TRP A 217 -6.54 11.65 0.76
N LEU A 218 -6.44 10.71 -0.17
CA LEU A 218 -5.21 9.96 -0.42
C LEU A 218 -4.61 10.34 -1.77
N ILE A 219 -3.36 10.80 -1.74
CA ILE A 219 -2.54 10.93 -2.93
C ILE A 219 -1.65 9.69 -3.01
N SER A 220 -1.66 8.98 -4.12
CA SER A 220 -0.89 7.76 -4.38
C SER A 220 -0.12 7.91 -5.69
N LEU A 221 1.19 7.92 -5.59
CA LEU A 221 2.10 7.99 -6.73
C LEU A 221 2.67 6.60 -6.99
N VAL A 222 2.51 6.12 -8.22
CA VAL A 222 3.02 4.82 -8.67
C VAL A 222 4.08 5.06 -9.73
N VAL A 223 5.21 4.36 -9.60
CA VAL A 223 6.26 4.32 -10.63
C VAL A 223 6.22 2.94 -11.29
N PRO A 224 5.62 2.83 -12.50
CA PRO A 224 5.37 1.52 -13.10
C PRO A 224 6.63 0.69 -13.35
N GLU A 225 7.75 1.35 -13.70
CA GLU A 225 9.00 0.68 -14.07
C GLU A 225 9.62 -0.15 -12.94
N VAL A 226 9.49 0.32 -11.71
CA VAL A 226 10.14 -0.28 -10.52
C VAL A 226 9.15 -0.84 -9.51
N ASN A 227 7.85 -0.80 -9.83
CA ASN A 227 6.77 -1.28 -8.96
C ASN A 227 6.82 -0.72 -7.53
N ILE A 228 7.18 0.55 -7.38
CA ILE A 228 7.11 1.24 -6.09
C ILE A 228 5.90 2.17 -6.07
N PHE A 229 5.37 2.39 -4.88
CA PHE A 229 4.38 3.45 -4.67
C PHE A 229 4.70 4.27 -3.42
N SER A 230 4.40 5.56 -3.47
CA SER A 230 4.48 6.48 -2.34
C SER A 230 3.13 7.14 -2.15
N THR A 231 2.78 7.44 -0.91
CA THR A 231 1.47 7.95 -0.57
C THR A 231 1.55 9.12 0.38
N LYS A 232 0.51 9.95 0.37
CA LYS A 232 0.32 11.00 1.35
C LYS A 232 -1.16 11.12 1.69
N LEU A 233 -1.48 11.06 2.98
CA LEU A 233 -2.82 11.38 3.47
C LEU A 233 -2.88 12.86 3.82
N ILE A 234 -3.95 13.53 3.39
CA ILE A 234 -4.28 14.90 3.80
C ILE A 234 -5.70 14.92 4.37
N PHE A 235 -6.00 15.89 5.24
CA PHE A 235 -7.30 16.02 5.88
C PHE A 235 -7.99 17.31 5.43
N VAL A 236 -9.25 17.20 5.05
CA VAL A 236 -10.07 18.35 4.63
C VAL A 236 -11.18 18.61 5.65
N SER A 237 -11.20 19.81 6.24
CA SER A 237 -12.17 20.25 7.25
C SER A 237 -13.39 21.02 6.72
#